data_AF-A0A395TFQ0-F1
#
_entry.id   AF-A0A395TFQ0-F1
#
_cell.length_a   1.000
_cell.length_b   1.000
_cell.length_c   1.000
_cell.angle_alpha   90.00
_cell.angle_beta   90.00
_cell.angle_gamma   90.00
#
_symmetry.space_group_name_H-M   'P 1'
#
loop_
_entity.id
_entity.type
_entity.pdbx_description
1 polymer ?
#
loop_
_entity_poly.entity_id
_entity_poly.type
_entity_poly.pdbx_seq_one_letter_code
_entity_poly.pdbx_strand_id
1 'polypeptide(L)'
;MKITRLQREFIGEQFHTPKGGTLTVTGITDQTSGRNAVFTLECSICSVDEVLFPDGFASTKSNLVCNQRVPCPCSGRYKYSPNQYHILVQRNCVQKGYTLLEFGAESGEWFGASKTPITLLNPKTGRTWTTTVYGFLNT
;
A
#
# COMPACT_ATOMS: atom_id res chain seq x y z
N MET A 1 -16.39 -13.42 -17.49
CA MET A 1 -15.32 -14.44 -17.41
C MET A 1 -15.87 -15.75 -16.86
N LYS A 2 -15.50 -16.93 -17.41
CA LYS A 2 -15.93 -18.24 -16.88
C LYS A 2 -14.92 -18.75 -15.84
N ILE A 3 -15.28 -18.70 -14.57
CA ILE A 3 -14.43 -19.15 -13.46
C ILE A 3 -14.52 -20.68 -13.30
N THR A 4 -13.38 -21.34 -13.13
CA THR A 4 -13.27 -22.79 -12.87
C THR A 4 -13.78 -23.16 -11.47
N ARG A 5 -14.09 -24.45 -11.25
CA ARG A 5 -14.54 -24.94 -9.93
C ARG A 5 -13.53 -24.64 -8.82
N LEU A 6 -12.24 -24.96 -9.07
CA LEU A 6 -11.14 -24.75 -8.11
C LEU A 6 -10.92 -23.28 -7.75
N GLN A 7 -11.19 -22.36 -8.69
CA GLN A 7 -11.10 -20.92 -8.41
C GLN A 7 -12.28 -20.45 -7.55
N ARG A 8 -13.49 -20.98 -7.75
CA ARG A 8 -14.65 -20.66 -6.89
C ARG A 8 -14.47 -21.17 -5.47
N GLU A 9 -13.97 -22.40 -5.33
CA GLU A 9 -13.65 -23.00 -4.03
C GLU A 9 -12.60 -22.19 -3.26
N PHE A 10 -11.73 -21.45 -3.96
CA PHE A 10 -10.72 -20.60 -3.32
C PHE A 10 -11.26 -19.24 -2.85
N ILE A 11 -12.39 -18.78 -3.40
CA ILE A 11 -13.05 -17.56 -2.93
C ILE A 11 -13.70 -17.85 -1.58
N GLY A 12 -13.48 -16.97 -0.60
CA GLY A 12 -13.90 -17.12 0.79
C GLY A 12 -12.80 -17.67 1.71
N GLU A 13 -11.71 -18.19 1.16
CA GLU A 13 -10.55 -18.62 1.95
C GLU A 13 -9.92 -17.45 2.72
N GLN A 14 -9.39 -17.75 3.90
CA GLN A 14 -8.86 -16.75 4.82
C GLN A 14 -7.44 -17.07 5.26
N PHE A 15 -6.62 -16.02 5.37
CA PHE A 15 -5.24 -16.10 5.80
C PHE A 15 -4.98 -15.12 6.94
N HIS A 16 -4.15 -15.52 7.90
CA HIS A 16 -3.72 -14.64 8.98
C HIS A 16 -2.60 -13.72 8.48
N THR A 17 -2.65 -12.45 8.87
CA THR A 17 -1.60 -11.47 8.58
C THR A 17 -0.70 -11.26 9.80
N PRO A 18 0.59 -10.89 9.64
CA PRO A 18 1.51 -10.68 10.77
C PRO A 18 1.08 -9.63 11.80
N LYS A 19 0.25 -8.66 11.40
CA LYS A 19 -0.32 -7.65 12.31
C LYS A 19 -1.62 -8.10 13.00
N GLY A 20 -1.97 -9.39 12.91
CA GLY A 20 -3.15 -9.96 13.57
C GLY A 20 -4.48 -9.78 12.83
N GLY A 21 -4.46 -9.24 11.61
CA GLY A 21 -5.66 -9.12 10.76
C GLY A 21 -5.91 -10.37 9.92
N THR A 22 -7.09 -10.42 9.29
CA THR A 22 -7.51 -11.49 8.38
C THR A 22 -7.48 -10.98 6.94
N LEU A 23 -6.91 -11.78 6.05
CA LEU A 23 -6.88 -11.54 4.61
C LEU A 23 -7.81 -12.55 3.92
N THR A 24 -8.92 -12.05 3.38
CA THR A 24 -9.98 -12.86 2.78
C THR A 24 -9.91 -12.79 1.25
N VAL A 25 -10.05 -13.93 0.59
CA VAL A 25 -10.20 -13.99 -0.88
C VAL A 25 -11.62 -13.63 -1.26
N THR A 26 -11.81 -12.49 -1.94
CA THR A 26 -13.17 -11.97 -2.24
C THR A 26 -13.61 -12.25 -3.67
N GLY A 27 -12.68 -12.53 -4.57
CA GLY A 27 -12.99 -12.65 -5.98
C GLY A 27 -11.77 -12.94 -6.84
N ILE A 28 -11.96 -12.78 -8.14
CA ILE A 28 -10.94 -13.01 -9.17
C ILE A 28 -10.98 -11.83 -10.13
N THR A 29 -9.81 -11.34 -10.52
CA THR A 29 -9.70 -10.27 -11.52
C THR A 29 -9.72 -10.87 -12.93
N ASP A 30 -9.97 -10.03 -13.93
CA ASP A 30 -9.82 -10.42 -15.34
C ASP A 30 -8.34 -10.50 -15.77
N GLN A 31 -7.40 -10.16 -14.88
CA GLN A 31 -5.96 -10.18 -15.15
C GLN A 31 -5.33 -11.54 -14.78
N THR A 32 -4.24 -11.88 -15.47
CA THR A 32 -3.44 -13.06 -15.13
C THR A 32 -1.99 -12.68 -14.87
N SER A 33 -1.34 -13.44 -14.00
CA SER A 33 0.11 -13.38 -13.80
C SER A 33 0.73 -14.60 -14.47
N GLY A 34 1.14 -14.41 -15.73
CA GLY A 34 1.50 -15.51 -16.62
C GLY A 34 0.29 -16.42 -16.85
N ARG A 35 0.39 -17.67 -16.39
CA ARG A 35 -0.72 -18.66 -16.47
C ARG A 35 -1.59 -18.71 -15.22
N ASN A 36 -1.28 -17.94 -14.19
CA ASN A 36 -1.98 -17.98 -12.91
C ASN A 36 -3.08 -16.92 -12.85
N ALA A 37 -4.24 -17.32 -12.34
CA ALA A 37 -5.29 -16.38 -11.97
C ALA A 37 -4.85 -15.46 -10.83
N VAL A 38 -5.32 -14.22 -10.88
CA VAL A 38 -5.11 -13.21 -9.84
C VAL A 38 -6.41 -13.03 -9.08
N PHE A 39 -6.36 -13.17 -7.76
CA PHE A 39 -7.51 -13.07 -6.87
C PHE A 39 -7.52 -11.72 -6.18
N THR A 40 -8.72 -11.14 -6.00
CA THR A 40 -8.93 -9.95 -5.18
C THR A 40 -8.98 -10.35 -3.71
N LEU A 41 -8.47 -9.47 -2.86
CA LEU A 41 -8.27 -9.73 -1.44
C LEU A 41 -8.67 -8.51 -0.62
N GLU A 42 -9.29 -8.78 0.52
CA GLU A 42 -9.60 -7.77 1.52
C GLU A 42 -8.91 -8.10 2.83
N CYS A 43 -8.22 -7.12 3.40
CA CYS A 43 -7.58 -7.22 4.70
C CYS A 43 -8.41 -6.48 5.74
N SER A 44 -8.80 -7.14 6.82
CA SER A 44 -9.61 -6.54 7.89
C SER A 44 -8.97 -5.33 8.59
N ILE A 45 -7.67 -5.12 8.40
CA ILE A 45 -6.93 -3.96 8.92
C ILE A 45 -6.69 -2.93 7.82
N CYS A 46 -6.12 -3.35 6.68
CA CYS A 46 -5.66 -2.41 5.67
C CYS A 46 -6.76 -1.95 4.72
N SER A 47 -7.76 -2.78 4.41
CA SER A 47 -8.83 -2.44 3.46
C SER A 47 -9.83 -1.43 4.03
N VAL A 48 -9.77 -1.12 5.33
CA VAL A 48 -10.59 -0.08 5.96
C VAL A 48 -10.24 1.32 5.42
N ASP A 49 -9.02 1.48 4.90
CA ASP A 49 -8.52 2.76 4.39
C ASP A 49 -8.66 2.83 2.86
N GLU A 50 -9.88 3.08 2.40
CA GLU A 50 -10.22 3.13 0.96
C GLU A 50 -9.52 4.27 0.22
N VAL A 51 -9.13 5.35 0.93
CA VAL A 51 -8.36 6.44 0.33
C VAL A 51 -6.94 5.98 -0.01
N LEU A 52 -6.33 5.17 0.87
CA LEU A 52 -4.99 4.63 0.63
C LEU A 52 -5.01 3.37 -0.24
N PHE A 53 -6.09 2.58 -0.22
CA PHE A 53 -6.24 1.34 -0.96
C PHE A 53 -7.56 1.26 -1.75
N PRO A 54 -7.81 2.18 -2.70
CA PRO A 54 -9.07 2.22 -3.44
C PRO A 54 -9.33 0.96 -4.27
N ASP A 55 -8.25 0.36 -4.80
CA ASP A 55 -8.33 -0.86 -5.61
C ASP A 55 -8.21 -2.15 -4.79
N GLY A 56 -8.07 -2.03 -3.45
CA GLY A 56 -7.82 -3.16 -2.56
C GLY A 56 -6.47 -3.86 -2.82
N PHE A 57 -6.46 -5.19 -2.64
CA PHE A 57 -5.25 -6.00 -2.81
C PHE A 57 -5.51 -7.15 -3.78
N ALA A 58 -4.43 -7.62 -4.43
CA ALA A 58 -4.51 -8.75 -5.35
C ALA A 58 -3.29 -9.66 -5.24
N SER A 59 -3.48 -10.97 -5.42
CA SER A 59 -2.38 -11.95 -5.42
C SER A 59 -2.76 -13.23 -6.13
N THR A 60 -1.76 -14.04 -6.47
CA THR A 60 -1.97 -15.41 -6.96
C THR A 60 -2.18 -16.36 -5.79
N LYS A 61 -2.94 -17.45 -6.03
CA LYS A 61 -3.11 -18.53 -5.04
C LYS A 61 -1.77 -19.09 -4.54
N SER A 62 -0.79 -19.28 -5.43
CA SER A 62 0.54 -19.79 -5.06
C SER A 62 1.30 -18.86 -4.12
N ASN A 63 1.16 -17.53 -4.27
CA ASN A 63 1.79 -16.58 -3.38
C ASN A 63 1.18 -16.61 -1.98
N LEU A 64 -0.14 -16.79 -1.87
CA LEU A 64 -0.84 -16.85 -0.59
C LEU A 64 -0.58 -18.17 0.13
N VAL A 65 -0.68 -19.30 -0.59
CA VAL A 65 -0.64 -20.64 0.01
C VAL A 65 0.78 -21.17 0.15
N CYS A 66 1.58 -21.13 -0.92
CA CYS A 66 2.91 -21.76 -0.93
C CYS A 66 3.99 -20.82 -0.39
N ASN A 67 3.95 -19.55 -0.83
CA ASN A 67 4.97 -18.56 -0.44
C ASN A 67 4.60 -17.76 0.80
N GLN A 68 3.38 -17.94 1.34
CA GLN A 68 2.86 -17.24 2.52
C GLN A 68 3.06 -15.71 2.45
N ARG A 69 2.94 -15.14 1.26
CA ARG A 69 3.09 -13.70 1.03
C ARG A 69 1.81 -12.98 1.38
N VAL A 70 1.94 -11.94 2.20
CA VAL A 70 0.84 -11.02 2.54
C VAL A 70 0.95 -9.77 1.65
N PRO A 71 0.02 -9.56 0.70
CA PRO A 71 0.10 -8.49 -0.30
C PRO A 71 -0.44 -7.15 0.22
N CYS A 72 -0.36 -6.89 1.53
CA CYS A 72 -0.81 -5.66 2.16
C CYS A 72 0.22 -5.14 3.18
N PRO A 73 0.06 -3.92 3.72
CA PRO A 73 0.94 -3.35 4.75
C PRO A 73 1.18 -4.20 5.99
N CYS A 74 0.30 -5.16 6.31
CA CYS A 74 0.52 -6.08 7.42
C CYS A 74 1.80 -6.92 7.26
N SER A 75 2.33 -7.06 6.05
CA SER A 75 3.61 -7.73 5.80
C SER A 75 4.85 -7.00 6.34
N GLY A 76 4.74 -5.69 6.62
CA GLY A 76 5.89 -4.83 6.96
C GLY A 76 6.85 -4.55 5.79
N ARG A 77 6.69 -5.21 4.64
CA ARG A 77 7.51 -5.03 3.42
C ARG A 77 6.70 -4.58 2.21
N TYR A 78 5.47 -4.15 2.44
CA TYR A 78 4.58 -3.66 1.39
C TYR A 78 5.19 -2.45 0.69
N LYS A 79 5.19 -2.48 -0.64
CA LYS A 79 5.69 -1.38 -1.46
C LYS A 79 4.51 -0.51 -1.87
N TYR A 80 4.41 0.66 -1.25
CA TYR A 80 3.41 1.65 -1.63
C TYR A 80 3.69 2.26 -3.00
N SER A 81 2.64 2.65 -3.71
CA SER A 81 2.73 3.45 -4.92
C SER A 81 3.15 4.90 -4.58
N PRO A 82 3.61 5.70 -5.58
CA PRO A 82 3.92 7.11 -5.35
C PRO A 82 2.75 7.90 -4.74
N ASN A 83 1.53 7.67 -5.23
CA ASN A 83 0.32 8.33 -4.72
C ASN A 83 0.02 7.93 -3.27
N GLN A 84 0.19 6.65 -2.93
CA GLN A 84 0.05 6.17 -1.56
C GLN A 84 1.08 6.82 -0.62
N TYR A 85 2.33 6.95 -1.06
CA TYR A 85 3.35 7.69 -0.29
C TYR A 85 2.98 9.16 -0.10
N HIS A 86 2.44 9.81 -1.13
CA HIS A 86 1.98 11.20 -1.00
C HIS A 86 0.89 11.35 0.07
N ILE A 87 -0.12 10.46 0.07
CA ILE A 87 -1.17 10.42 1.10
C ILE A 87 -0.57 10.18 2.49
N LEU A 88 0.36 9.22 2.62
CA LEU A 88 1.03 8.92 3.90
C LEU A 88 1.82 10.12 4.44
N VAL A 89 2.53 10.84 3.57
CA VAL A 89 3.28 12.05 3.93
C VAL A 89 2.32 13.14 4.37
N GLN A 90 1.24 13.40 3.63
CA GLN A 90 0.24 14.40 4.00
C GLN A 90 -0.37 14.11 5.38
N ARG A 91 -0.75 12.85 5.64
CA ARG A 91 -1.30 12.43 6.95
C ARG A 91 -0.29 12.60 8.08
N ASN A 92 0.98 12.23 7.86
CA ASN A 92 2.04 12.44 8.84
C ASN A 92 2.31 13.93 9.10
N CYS A 93 2.22 14.77 8.07
CA CYS A 93 2.32 16.23 8.23
C CYS A 93 1.22 16.74 9.15
N VAL A 94 -0.05 16.37 8.91
CA VAL A 94 -1.18 16.75 9.77
C VAL A 94 -0.95 16.28 11.21
N GLN A 95 -0.54 15.02 11.40
CA GLN A 95 -0.27 14.45 12.72
C GLN A 95 0.86 15.18 13.47
N LYS A 96 1.94 15.55 12.77
CA LYS A 96 3.10 16.23 13.35
C LYS A 96 2.93 17.76 13.41
N GLY A 97 1.86 18.31 12.83
CA GLY A 97 1.59 19.74 12.76
C GLY A 97 2.48 20.48 11.76
N TYR A 98 2.83 19.83 10.65
CA TYR A 98 3.61 20.39 9.54
C TYR A 98 2.76 20.58 8.29
N THR A 99 3.26 21.40 7.36
CA THR A 99 2.67 21.59 6.03
C THR A 99 3.61 21.04 4.98
N LEU A 100 3.08 20.20 4.09
CA LEU A 100 3.80 19.73 2.91
C LEU A 100 3.77 20.84 1.85
N LEU A 101 4.95 21.37 1.50
CA LEU A 101 5.08 22.38 0.45
C LEU A 101 5.31 21.72 -0.91
N GLU A 102 6.19 20.71 -0.97
CA GLU A 102 6.57 20.04 -2.22
C GLU A 102 6.75 18.54 -1.99
N PHE A 103 6.35 17.75 -2.98
CA PHE A 103 6.53 16.30 -3.01
C PHE A 103 7.19 15.89 -4.32
N GLY A 104 8.44 15.42 -4.27
CA GLY A 104 9.28 15.20 -5.44
C GLY A 104 10.33 16.30 -5.62
N ALA A 105 11.19 16.13 -6.63
CA ALA A 105 12.07 17.20 -7.09
C ALA A 105 11.28 18.32 -7.79
N GLU A 106 11.94 19.37 -8.27
CA GLU A 106 11.29 20.49 -9.00
C GLU A 106 10.44 20.03 -10.19
N SER A 107 10.75 18.86 -10.80
CA SER A 107 9.98 18.25 -11.89
C SER A 107 8.80 17.37 -11.43
N GLY A 108 8.59 17.19 -10.13
CA GLY A 108 7.59 16.27 -9.57
C GLY A 108 7.96 14.79 -9.75
N GLU A 109 9.20 14.48 -10.13
CA GLU A 109 9.65 13.13 -10.40
C GLU A 109 9.74 12.25 -9.14
N TRP A 110 9.38 10.97 -9.32
CA TRP A 110 9.46 9.94 -8.28
C TRP A 110 10.70 9.06 -8.46
N PHE A 111 11.56 9.03 -7.45
CA PHE A 111 12.81 8.25 -7.44
C PHE A 111 12.82 7.10 -6.43
N GLY A 112 11.65 6.78 -5.86
CA GLY A 112 11.50 5.85 -4.74
C GLY A 112 11.60 6.54 -3.38
N ALA A 113 10.95 5.98 -2.35
CA ALA A 113 10.78 6.65 -1.05
C ALA A 113 12.09 7.11 -0.39
N SER A 114 13.18 6.35 -0.55
CA SER A 114 14.49 6.70 0.02
C SER A 114 15.22 7.82 -0.70
N LYS A 115 14.76 8.24 -1.88
CA LYS A 115 15.43 9.24 -2.73
C LYS A 115 14.54 10.44 -3.06
N THR A 116 13.23 10.25 -3.17
CA THR A 116 12.27 11.33 -3.46
C THR A 116 12.32 12.36 -2.33
N PRO A 117 12.73 13.61 -2.61
CA PRO A 117 12.73 14.67 -1.61
C PRO A 117 11.31 15.19 -1.35
N ILE A 118 11.10 15.74 -0.17
CA ILE A 118 9.90 16.49 0.23
C ILE A 118 10.34 17.75 0.97
N THR A 119 9.65 18.86 0.71
CA THR A 119 9.88 20.13 1.40
C THR A 119 8.74 20.36 2.39
N LEU A 120 9.09 20.60 3.65
CA LEU A 120 8.17 20.75 4.77
C LEU A 120 8.30 22.14 5.39
N LEU A 121 7.19 22.67 5.90
CA LEU A 121 7.11 23.87 6.73
C LEU A 121 6.61 23.50 8.12
N ASN A 122 7.25 24.04 9.15
CA ASN A 122 6.71 24.04 10.51
C ASN A 122 6.03 25.40 10.77
N PRO A 123 4.68 25.46 10.77
CA PRO A 123 3.95 26.73 10.91
C PRO A 123 4.21 27.44 12.25
N LYS A 124 4.59 26.71 13.30
CA LYS A 124 4.87 27.29 14.62
C LYS A 124 6.18 28.07 14.67
N THR A 125 7.15 27.69 13.84
CA THR A 125 8.50 28.30 13.84
C THR A 125 8.81 29.07 12.56
N GLY A 126 8.00 28.90 11.50
CA GLY A 126 8.26 29.43 10.17
C GLY A 126 9.42 28.76 9.43
N ARG A 127 10.04 27.72 10.01
CA ARG A 127 11.20 27.04 9.41
C ARG A 127 10.75 26.05 8.34
N THR A 128 11.48 26.05 7.24
CA THR A 128 11.38 25.07 6.17
C THR A 128 12.60 24.16 6.16
N TRP A 129 12.41 22.91 5.75
CA TRP A 129 13.51 21.97 5.52
C TRP A 129 13.12 20.92 4.48
N THR A 130 14.14 20.31 3.88
CA THR A 130 13.97 19.21 2.92
C THR A 130 14.48 17.92 3.53
N THR A 131 13.74 16.84 3.32
CA THR A 131 14.12 15.46 3.70
C THR A 131 13.61 14.50 2.64
N THR A 132 13.85 13.20 2.79
CA THR A 132 13.27 12.18 1.90
C THR A 132 11.95 11.67 2.44
N VAL A 133 11.10 11.13 1.57
CA VAL A 133 9.84 10.46 1.98
C VAL A 133 10.11 9.39 3.05
N TYR A 134 11.10 8.53 2.83
CA TYR A 134 11.48 7.49 3.79
C TYR A 134 12.00 8.09 5.09
N GLY A 135 12.88 9.10 5.01
CA GLY A 135 13.43 9.78 6.18
C GLY A 135 12.32 10.38 7.05
N PHE A 136 11.33 11.02 6.44
CA PHE A 136 10.21 11.60 7.17
C PHE A 136 9.28 10.57 7.79
N LEU A 137 8.86 9.55 7.03
CA LEU A 137 7.90 8.55 7.50
C LEU A 137 8.45 7.59 8.57
N ASN A 138 9.77 7.53 8.74
CA ASN A 138 10.43 6.69 9.75
C ASN A 138 11.07 7.52 10.90
N THR A 139 10.61 8.75 11.10
CA THR A 139 10.97 9.59 12.27
C THR A 139 9.91 9.56 13.35
#